data_AF-A0A524DZI2-F1
#
_entry.id   AF-A0A524DZI2-F1
#
_cell.length_a   1.000
_cell.length_b   1.000
_cell.length_c   1.000
_cell.angle_alpha   90.00
_cell.angle_beta   90.00
_cell.angle_gamma   90.00
#
_symmetry.space_group_name_H-M   'P 1'
#
loop_
_entity.id
_entity.type
_entity.pdbx_description
1 polymer ?
#
loop_
_entity_poly.entity_id
_entity_poly.type
_entity_poly.pdbx_seq_one_letter_code
_entity_poly.pdbx_strand_id
1 'polypeptide(L)'
;MPQIFQLHINNNTCTGCNACVVSCPINFNQLRKHSYLTEENAVILVKNGLATPIYKEERAINCDGCGVCVNACPQVAINIQCVEEVY
;
A
#
# COMPACT_ATOMS: atom_id res chain seq x y z
N MET A 1 0.65 -8.63 -20.08
CA MET A 1 0.54 -9.25 -18.75
C MET A 1 0.36 -8.13 -17.75
N PRO A 2 -0.70 -8.12 -16.93
CA PRO A 2 -0.79 -7.12 -15.88
C PRO A 2 0.39 -7.34 -14.92
N GLN A 3 1.18 -6.29 -14.72
CA GLN A 3 2.29 -6.32 -13.75
C GLN A 3 1.69 -6.25 -12.35
N ILE A 4 2.06 -7.18 -11.47
CA ILE A 4 1.62 -7.19 -10.08
C ILE A 4 2.65 -6.44 -9.25
N PHE A 5 2.23 -5.48 -8.43
CA PHE A 5 3.11 -4.73 -7.54
C PHE A 5 2.79 -5.06 -6.08
N GLN A 6 3.80 -5.48 -5.32
CA GLN A 6 3.69 -5.68 -3.87
C GLN A 6 4.54 -4.67 -3.12
N LEU A 7 4.00 -4.15 -2.02
CA LEU A 7 4.72 -3.28 -1.10
C LEU A 7 5.36 -4.15 -0.01
N HIS A 8 6.64 -3.92 0.27
CA HIS A 8 7.35 -4.53 1.39
C HIS A 8 7.65 -3.45 2.43
N ILE A 9 7.30 -3.72 3.69
CA ILE A 9 7.46 -2.79 4.81
C ILE A 9 8.52 -3.33 5.77
N ASN A 10 9.54 -2.53 6.08
CA ASN A 10 10.49 -2.84 7.13
C ASN A 10 9.89 -2.48 8.49
N ASN A 11 9.48 -3.50 9.25
CA ASN A 11 8.84 -3.31 10.56
C ASN A 11 9.78 -2.76 11.63
N ASN A 12 11.11 -2.84 11.45
CA ASN A 12 12.07 -2.30 12.42
C ASN A 12 12.21 -0.78 12.30
N THR A 13 11.87 -0.20 11.15
CA THR A 13 11.94 1.25 10.91
C THR A 13 10.57 1.90 10.73
N CYS A 14 9.52 1.12 10.48
CA CYS A 14 8.15 1.64 10.41
C CYS A 14 7.68 2.16 11.77
N THR A 15 7.15 3.39 11.79
CA THR A 15 6.61 4.04 13.00
C THR A 15 5.09 4.11 13.04
N GLY A 16 4.40 3.58 12.02
CA GLY A 16 2.93 3.63 11.96
C GLY A 16 2.34 5.03 11.76
N CYS A 17 3.13 6.01 11.28
CA CYS A 17 2.72 7.41 11.16
C CYS A 17 1.62 7.71 10.11
N ASN A 18 1.10 6.71 9.40
CA ASN A 18 0.07 6.83 8.36
C ASN A 18 0.42 7.68 7.12
N ALA A 19 1.64 8.20 6.97
CA ALA A 19 2.05 8.96 5.78
C ALA A 19 1.78 8.18 4.47
N CYS A 20 2.12 6.89 4.44
CA CYS A 20 1.88 6.01 3.29
C CYS A 20 0.39 5.70 3.03
N VAL A 21 -0.44 5.73 4.07
CA VAL A 21 -1.90 5.50 3.96
C VAL A 21 -2.57 6.69 3.29
N VAL A 22 -2.21 7.92 3.71
CA VAL A 22 -2.81 9.15 3.18
C VAL A 22 -2.21 9.57 1.83
N SER A 23 -0.95 9.23 1.56
CA SER A 23 -0.28 9.63 0.32
C SER A 23 -0.61 8.72 -0.87
N CYS A 24 -1.09 7.50 -0.64
CA CYS A 24 -1.45 6.58 -1.71
C CYS A 24 -2.65 7.14 -2.50
N PRO A 25 -2.52 7.42 -3.83
CA PRO A 25 -3.62 7.99 -4.61
C PRO A 25 -4.85 7.07 -4.68
N ILE A 26 -4.65 5.75 -4.69
CA ILE A 26 -5.73 4.77 -4.66
C ILE A 26 -6.47 4.86 -3.31
N ASN A 27 -5.76 4.83 -2.18
CA ASN A 27 -6.37 5.04 -0.87
C ASN A 27 -7.12 6.38 -0.80
N PHE A 28 -6.51 7.47 -1.29
CA PHE A 28 -7.16 8.78 -1.30
C PHE A 28 -8.50 8.76 -2.06
N ASN A 29 -8.53 8.14 -3.23
CA ASN A 29 -9.75 8.01 -4.02
C ASN A 29 -10.81 7.14 -3.31
N GLN A 30 -10.40 6.04 -2.69
CA GLN A 30 -11.30 5.16 -1.94
C GLN A 30 -11.84 5.85 -0.70
N LEU A 31 -11.00 6.57 0.04
CA LEU A 31 -11.40 7.38 1.18
C LEU A 31 -12.38 8.48 0.78
N ARG A 32 -12.14 9.19 -0.33
CA ARG A 32 -13.09 10.19 -0.85
C ARG A 32 -14.44 9.59 -1.24
N LYS A 33 -14.45 8.38 -1.81
CA LYS A 33 -15.67 7.72 -2.28
C LYS A 33 -16.48 7.08 -1.15
N HIS A 34 -15.80 6.48 -0.18
CA HIS A 34 -16.41 5.65 0.84
C HIS A 34 -16.38 6.27 2.24
N SER A 35 -15.70 7.41 2.43
CA SER A 35 -15.49 8.11 3.71
C SER A 35 -14.66 7.35 4.76
N TYR A 36 -14.33 6.08 4.51
CA TYR A 36 -13.46 5.27 5.35
C TYR A 36 -12.66 4.27 4.50
N LEU A 37 -11.54 3.80 5.07
CA LEU A 37 -10.73 2.73 4.48
C LEU A 37 -10.94 1.42 5.26
N THR A 38 -10.99 0.32 4.52
CA THR A 38 -11.10 -1.06 5.03
C THR A 38 -10.09 -1.95 4.30
N GLU A 39 -9.97 -3.20 4.73
CA GLU A 39 -9.19 -4.20 3.98
C GLU A 39 -9.77 -4.49 2.58
N GLU A 40 -11.04 -4.15 2.32
CA GLU A 40 -11.67 -4.38 1.03
C GLU A 40 -11.32 -3.29 0.02
N ASN A 41 -11.08 -2.05 0.45
CA ASN A 41 -10.84 -0.91 -0.44
C ASN A 41 -9.42 -0.32 -0.36
N ALA A 42 -8.65 -0.56 0.71
CA ALA A 42 -7.31 0.00 0.85
C ALA A 42 -6.25 -0.81 0.11
N VAL A 43 -5.17 -0.13 -0.28
CA VAL A 43 -3.90 -0.72 -0.75
C VAL A 43 -2.92 -0.89 0.42
N ILE A 44 -2.96 0.03 1.40
CA ILE A 44 -2.11 -0.01 2.59
C ILE A 44 -2.87 0.59 3.77
N LEU A 45 -2.76 -0.02 4.94
CA LEU A 45 -3.34 0.44 6.21
C LEU A 45 -2.28 0.44 7.30
N VAL A 46 -2.50 1.16 8.39
CA VAL A 46 -1.73 0.92 9.63
C VAL A 46 -2.55 0.01 10.54
N LYS A 47 -1.97 -1.11 10.95
CA LYS A 47 -2.56 -2.08 11.89
C LYS A 47 -1.55 -2.35 13.00
N ASN A 48 -1.99 -2.30 14.25
CA ASN A 48 -1.12 -2.53 15.42
C ASN A 48 0.17 -1.69 15.39
N GLY A 49 0.10 -0.44 14.94
CA GLY A 49 1.24 0.47 14.86
C GLY A 49 2.17 0.26 13.65
N LEU A 50 1.85 -0.65 12.73
CA LEU A 50 2.68 -0.93 11.56
C LEU A 50 1.92 -0.78 10.25
N ALA A 51 2.56 -0.21 9.24
CA ALA A 51 2.02 -0.18 7.90
C ALA A 51 1.94 -1.62 7.36
N THR A 52 0.76 -2.00 6.88
CA THR A 52 0.40 -3.33 6.40
C THR A 52 -0.16 -3.20 4.99
N PRO A 53 0.54 -3.73 3.97
CA PRO A 53 0.03 -3.76 2.62
C PRO A 53 -1.16 -4.72 2.52
N ILE A 54 -2.13 -4.37 1.68
CA ILE A 54 -3.30 -5.20 1.42
C ILE A 54 -3.25 -5.62 -0.04
N TYR A 55 -2.97 -6.90 -0.26
CA TYR A 55 -2.93 -7.52 -1.57
C TYR A 55 -3.80 -8.77 -1.56
N LYS A 56 -4.64 -8.93 -2.58
CA LYS A 56 -5.31 -10.20 -2.90
C LYS A 56 -5.45 -10.32 -4.41
N GLU A 57 -5.15 -11.49 -4.96
CA GLU A 57 -5.12 -11.75 -6.40
C GLU A 57 -6.49 -11.47 -7.05
N GLU A 58 -7.57 -11.80 -6.35
CA GLU A 58 -8.95 -11.66 -6.81
C GLU A 58 -9.55 -10.25 -6.67
N ARG A 59 -8.84 -9.30 -6.04
CA ARG A 59 -9.36 -7.94 -5.83
C ARG A 59 -9.18 -7.08 -7.06
N ALA A 60 -10.22 -6.29 -7.35
CA ALA A 60 -10.20 -5.29 -8.42
C ALA A 60 -9.23 -4.11 -8.18
N ILE A 61 -8.73 -3.96 -6.95
CA ILE A 61 -7.88 -2.84 -6.53
C ILE A 61 -6.68 -3.39 -5.76
N ASN A 62 -5.50 -3.25 -6.36
CA ASN A 62 -4.21 -3.54 -5.78
C ASN A 62 -3.24 -2.38 -6.06
N CYS A 63 -2.03 -2.42 -5.50
CA CYS A 63 -0.99 -1.44 -5.79
C CYS A 63 -0.68 -1.40 -7.30
N ASP A 64 -0.51 -0.20 -7.84
CA ASP A 64 -0.17 0.06 -9.25
C ASP A 64 1.31 0.39 -9.48
N GLY A 65 2.12 0.35 -8.42
CA GLY A 65 3.55 0.63 -8.49
C GLY A 65 3.93 2.11 -8.57
N CYS A 66 3.01 3.06 -8.32
CA CYS A 66 3.29 4.50 -8.51
C CYS A 66 4.39 5.11 -7.62
N GLY A 67 4.83 4.45 -6.54
CA GLY A 67 5.97 4.90 -5.73
C GLY A 67 5.71 6.07 -4.75
N VAL A 68 4.52 6.67 -4.75
CA VAL A 68 4.23 7.84 -3.89
C VAL A 68 4.41 7.54 -2.40
N CYS A 69 4.04 6.35 -1.95
CA CYS A 69 4.24 5.93 -0.56
C CYS A 69 5.71 5.78 -0.16
N VAL A 70 6.59 5.40 -1.10
CA VAL A 70 8.04 5.29 -0.88
C VAL A 70 8.61 6.68 -0.59
N ASN A 71 8.28 7.66 -1.43
CA ASN A 71 8.74 9.04 -1.26
C ASN A 71 8.14 9.71 -0.01
N ALA A 72 6.91 9.37 0.35
CA ALA A 72 6.23 9.95 1.51
C ALA A 72 6.69 9.36 2.85
N CYS A 73 7.40 8.22 2.86
CA CYS A 73 7.80 7.57 4.10
C CYS A 73 9.02 8.27 4.72
N PRO A 74 8.89 8.94 5.87
CA PRO A 74 10.03 9.64 6.50
C PRO A 74 11.10 8.69 7.03
N GLN A 75 10.77 7.40 7.20
CA GLN A 75 11.67 6.37 7.71
C GLN A 75 12.27 5.50 6.60
N VAL A 76 11.96 5.79 5.33
CA VAL A 76 12.42 5.01 4.17
C VAL A 76 12.12 3.50 4.35
N ALA A 77 10.97 3.18 4.95
CA ALA A 77 10.62 1.83 5.37
C ALA A 77 9.92 1.01 4.28
N ILE A 78 9.72 1.55 3.08
CA ILE A 78 8.85 0.98 2.05
C ILE A 78 9.65 0.70 0.77
N ASN A 79 9.49 -0.50 0.23
CA ASN A 79 9.99 -0.89 -1.09
C ASN A 79 8.83 -1.44 -1.94
N ILE A 80 8.92 -1.30 -3.27
CA ILE A 80 7.96 -1.86 -4.21
C ILE A 80 8.66 -2.92 -5.06
N GLN A 81 8.04 -4.08 -5.19
CA GLN A 81 8.51 -5.17 -6.05
C GLN A 81 7.48 -5.48 -7.12
N CYS A 82 7.92 -5.56 -8.37
CA CYS A 82 7.17 -6.22 -9.43
C CYS A 82 7.25 -7.72 -9.21
N VAL A 83 6.10 -8.39 -9.18
CA VAL A 83 6.01 -9.83 -9.12
C VAL A 83 5.63 -10.29 -10.53
N GLU A 84 6.54 -11.00 -11.19
CA GLU A 84 6.25 -11.69 -12.44
C GLU A 84 5.57 -13.02 -12.11
N GLU A 85 4.45 -13.33 -12.77
CA GLU A 85 3.89 -14.68 -12.71
C GLU A 85 4.86 -15.65 -13.41
N VAL A 86 5.43 -16.58 -12.64
CA VAL A 86 6.15 -17.73 -13.20
C VAL A 86 5.09 -18.68 -13.73
N TYR A 87 5.03 -18.84 -15.06
CA TYR A 87 4.23 -19.89 -15.71
C TYR A 87 4.78 -21.28 -15.40
#